data_AF-A0A521CKD5-F1
#
_entry.id   AF-A0A521CKD5-F1
#
_cell.length_a   1.000
_cell.length_b   1.000
_cell.length_c   1.000
_cell.angle_alpha   90.00
_cell.angle_beta   90.00
_cell.angle_gamma   90.00
#
_symmetry.space_group_name_H-M   'P 1'
#
loop_
_entity.id
_entity.type
_entity.pdbx_description
1 polymer ?
#
loop_
_entity_poly.entity_id
_entity_poly.type
_entity_poly.pdbx_seq_one_letter_code
_entity_poly.pdbx_strand_id
1 'polypeptide(L)'
;MKELNWKKAIIAGIIGTVLFDIVGFIFTGQWWDIPGLLGQKTGLGFVYGIFGHYANGIVLAILYTAMAPHLWGPHWLRPLIFITAETIALVWLFMLPLLGAGVAGINQSPMAPVVTLLRHFAFALPLIFWMSQEFTNPPKQAEATA
;
A
#
# COMPACT_ATOMS: atom_id res chain seq x y z
N MET A 1 -2.28 -15.78 -18.86
CA MET A 1 -2.23 -14.80 -17.75
C MET A 1 -1.44 -13.59 -18.22
N LYS A 2 -1.88 -12.36 -17.93
CA LYS A 2 -1.08 -11.18 -18.30
C LYS A 2 0.17 -11.17 -17.42
N GLU A 3 1.34 -10.97 -18.03
CA GLU A 3 2.60 -10.90 -17.28
C GLU A 3 2.64 -9.66 -16.38
N LEU A 4 3.23 -9.81 -15.20
CA LEU A 4 3.34 -8.75 -14.20
C LEU A 4 4.32 -7.67 -14.68
N ASN A 5 3.87 -6.43 -14.77
CA ASN A 5 4.75 -5.31 -15.10
C ASN A 5 5.53 -4.87 -13.86
N TRP A 6 6.62 -5.57 -13.58
CA TRP A 6 7.48 -5.35 -12.41
C TRP A 6 7.92 -3.89 -12.26
N LYS A 7 8.34 -3.28 -13.37
CA LYS A 7 8.81 -1.89 -13.37
C LYS A 7 7.71 -0.93 -12.92
N LYS A 8 6.50 -1.06 -13.46
CA LYS A 8 5.38 -0.20 -13.04
C LYS A 8 4.96 -0.48 -11.60
N ALA A 9 4.92 -1.74 -11.16
CA ALA A 9 4.56 -2.08 -9.78
C ALA A 9 5.55 -1.48 -8.78
N ILE A 10 6.86 -1.57 -9.03
CA ILE A 10 7.90 -0.96 -8.18
C ILE A 10 7.72 0.55 -8.11
N ILE A 11 7.56 1.22 -9.25
CA ILE A 11 7.39 2.69 -9.28
C ILE A 11 6.09 3.10 -8.57
N ALA A 12 4.99 2.38 -8.81
CA ALA A 12 3.72 2.63 -8.16
C ALA A 12 3.81 2.45 -6.64
N GLY A 13 4.53 1.42 -6.17
CA GLY A 13 4.80 1.21 -4.75
C GLY A 13 5.59 2.36 -4.12
N ILE A 14 6.66 2.81 -4.77
CA ILE A 14 7.46 3.96 -4.29
C ILE A 14 6.60 5.23 -4.22
N ILE A 15 5.89 5.57 -5.30
CA ILE A 15 5.02 6.76 -5.34
C ILE A 15 3.92 6.64 -4.28
N GLY A 16 3.34 5.45 -4.12
CA GLY A 16 2.32 5.19 -3.12
C GLY A 16 2.84 5.42 -1.72
N THR A 17 4.05 4.95 -1.40
CA THR A 17 4.70 5.18 -0.11
C THR A 17 4.99 6.65 0.15
N VAL A 18 5.43 7.41 -0.87
CA VAL A 18 5.59 8.86 -0.74
C VAL A 18 4.25 9.54 -0.42
N LEU A 19 3.16 9.17 -1.10
CA LEU A 19 1.83 9.73 -0.84
C LEU A 19 1.32 9.35 0.56
N PHE A 20 1.61 8.13 1.01
CA PHE A 20 1.36 7.68 2.38
C PHE A 20 2.09 8.58 3.39
N ASP A 21 3.39 8.82 3.18
CA ASP A 21 4.21 9.69 4.04
C ASP A 21 3.68 11.13 4.06
N ILE A 22 3.26 11.67 2.90
CA ILE A 22 2.67 13.01 2.80
C ILE A 22 1.41 13.13 3.64
N VAL A 23 0.48 12.18 3.51
CA VAL A 23 -0.73 12.17 4.35
C VAL A 23 -0.35 12.02 5.82
N GLY A 24 0.63 11.18 6.13
CA GLY A 24 1.11 11.01 7.49
C GLY A 24 1.66 12.30 8.09
N PHE A 25 2.46 13.03 7.33
CA PHE A 25 3.00 14.32 7.72
C PHE A 25 1.90 15.36 7.95
N ILE A 26 0.90 15.43 7.07
CA ILE A 26 -0.25 16.35 7.24
C ILE A 26 -0.98 16.11 8.57
N PHE A 27 -1.15 14.85 8.98
CA PHE A 27 -1.90 14.52 10.19
C PHE A 27 -1.06 14.50 11.48
N THR A 28 0.24 14.26 11.40
CA THR A 28 1.10 14.06 12.58
C THR A 28 2.17 15.14 12.76
N GLY A 29 2.43 15.93 11.72
CA GLY A 29 3.54 16.90 11.69
C GLY A 29 4.93 16.25 11.66
N GLN A 30 5.03 14.93 11.48
CA GLN A 30 6.29 14.19 11.50
C GLN A 30 6.54 13.53 10.14
N TRP A 31 7.56 14.01 9.44
CA TRP A 31 8.01 13.37 8.20
C TRP A 31 8.70 12.06 8.56
N TRP A 32 8.37 10.98 7.86
CA TRP A 32 8.93 9.65 8.11
C TRP A 32 8.73 9.12 9.55
N ASP A 33 7.54 9.34 10.10
CA ASP A 33 7.13 8.74 11.38
C ASP A 33 7.20 7.20 11.34
N ILE A 34 6.72 6.58 10.26
CA ILE A 34 6.75 5.12 10.10
C ILE A 34 8.18 4.57 9.92
N PRO A 35 9.03 5.11 9.03
CA PRO A 35 10.45 4.74 9.01
C PRO A 35 11.14 4.88 10.37
N GLY A 36 10.89 5.97 11.10
CA GLY A 36 11.41 6.17 12.46
C GLY A 36 10.97 5.06 13.41
N LEU A 37 9.67 4.78 13.43
CA LEU A 37 9.07 3.72 14.25
C LEU A 37 9.63 2.34 13.90
N LEU A 38 9.75 2.00 12.61
CA LEU A 38 10.30 0.73 12.14
C LEU A 38 11.76 0.58 12.54
N GLY A 39 12.58 1.62 12.35
CA GLY A 39 13.99 1.62 12.75
C GLY A 39 14.17 1.43 14.25
N GLN A 40 13.33 2.07 15.06
CA GLN A 40 13.34 1.92 16.52
C GLN A 40 12.90 0.52 16.96
N LYS A 41 11.80 0.01 16.41
CA LYS A 41 11.20 -1.28 16.83
C LYS A 41 12.02 -2.49 16.37
N THR A 42 12.77 -2.35 15.28
CA THR A 42 13.69 -3.39 14.80
C THR A 42 15.08 -3.31 15.43
N GLY A 43 15.45 -2.18 16.03
CA GLY A 43 16.80 -1.93 16.54
C GLY A 43 17.85 -1.73 15.44
N LEU A 44 17.44 -1.65 14.17
CA LEU A 44 18.32 -1.54 13.00
C LEU A 44 18.55 -0.09 12.53
N GLY A 45 17.93 0.87 13.23
CA GLY A 45 18.13 2.30 13.00
C GLY A 45 17.30 2.87 11.84
N PHE A 46 17.38 4.20 11.70
CA PHE A 46 16.50 4.97 10.83
C PHE A 46 16.65 4.61 9.34
N VAL A 47 17.89 4.43 8.88
CA VAL A 47 18.18 4.07 7.48
C VAL A 47 17.50 2.75 7.10
N TYR A 48 17.59 1.74 7.97
CA TYR A 48 16.88 0.48 7.78
C TYR A 48 15.36 0.71 7.74
N GLY A 49 14.83 1.55 8.63
CA GLY A 49 13.42 1.91 8.64
C GLY A 49 12.91 2.50 7.32
N ILE A 50 13.70 3.37 6.67
CA ILE A 50 13.37 3.93 5.35
C ILE A 50 13.30 2.81 4.30
N PHE A 51 14.35 2.00 4.19
CA PHE A 51 14.36 0.91 3.21
C PHE A 51 13.25 -0.10 3.47
N GLY A 52 13.00 -0.46 4.74
CA GLY A 52 11.91 -1.35 5.11
C GLY A 52 10.54 -0.78 4.73
N HIS A 53 10.30 0.51 4.98
CA HIS A 53 9.03 1.15 4.64
C HIS A 53 8.76 1.16 3.13
N TYR A 54 9.76 1.56 2.33
CA TYR A 54 9.63 1.64 0.88
C TYR A 54 9.62 0.26 0.22
N ALA A 55 10.40 -0.70 0.75
CA ALA A 55 10.33 -2.09 0.31
C ALA A 55 8.94 -2.70 0.56
N ASN A 56 8.33 -2.43 1.72
CA ASN A 56 6.96 -2.86 2.01
C ASN A 56 5.96 -2.27 1.00
N GLY A 57 6.07 -0.99 0.67
CA GLY A 57 5.21 -0.38 -0.36
C GLY A 57 5.37 -1.02 -1.74
N ILE A 58 6.61 -1.31 -2.15
CA ILE A 58 6.90 -2.03 -3.40
C ILE A 58 6.26 -3.43 -3.39
N VAL A 59 6.48 -4.20 -2.33
CA VAL A 59 5.90 -5.55 -2.17
C VAL A 59 4.39 -5.49 -2.24
N LEU A 60 3.76 -4.52 -1.57
CA LEU A 60 2.32 -4.36 -1.54
C LEU A 60 1.74 -4.06 -2.93
N ALA A 61 2.41 -3.22 -3.73
CA ALA A 61 2.02 -2.94 -5.11
C ALA A 61 2.16 -4.18 -6.01
N ILE A 62 3.20 -4.99 -5.82
CA ILE A 62 3.39 -6.25 -6.54
C ILE A 62 2.29 -7.25 -6.17
N LEU A 63 1.99 -7.42 -4.88
CA LEU A 63 0.90 -8.27 -4.40
C LEU A 63 -0.45 -7.83 -4.97
N TYR A 64 -0.73 -6.53 -5.00
CA TYR A 64 -1.94 -6.02 -5.66
C TYR A 64 -2.00 -6.47 -7.12
N THR A 65 -0.88 -6.37 -7.86
CA THR A 65 -0.85 -6.72 -9.29
C THR A 65 -1.16 -8.20 -9.52
N ALA A 66 -0.72 -9.09 -8.63
CA ALA A 66 -1.06 -10.51 -8.67
C ALA A 66 -2.53 -10.77 -8.29
N MET A 67 -3.08 -10.01 -7.34
CA MET A 67 -4.45 -10.19 -6.84
C MET A 67 -5.52 -9.50 -7.69
N ALA A 68 -5.18 -8.43 -8.40
CA ALA A 68 -6.13 -7.56 -9.10
C ALA A 68 -7.08 -8.26 -10.09
N PRO A 69 -6.69 -9.32 -10.82
CA PRO A 69 -7.62 -10.08 -11.67
C PRO A 69 -8.71 -10.83 -10.88
N HIS A 70 -8.47 -11.12 -9.60
CA HIS A 70 -9.35 -11.91 -8.74
C HIS A 70 -10.23 -11.05 -7.83
N LEU A 71 -9.98 -9.75 -7.77
CA LEU A 71 -10.77 -8.81 -6.98
C LEU A 71 -12.04 -8.39 -7.73
N TRP A 72 -13.14 -8.36 -7.01
CA TRP A 72 -14.43 -7.91 -7.53
C TRP A 72 -14.45 -6.40 -7.80
N GLY A 73 -15.31 -5.96 -8.72
CA GLY A 73 -15.59 -4.56 -9.02
C GLY A 73 -14.79 -3.96 -10.19
N PRO A 74 -15.04 -2.67 -10.50
CA PRO A 74 -14.33 -1.96 -11.55
C PRO A 74 -12.86 -1.74 -11.19
N HIS A 75 -12.04 -1.48 -12.21
CA HIS A 75 -10.57 -1.34 -12.08
C HIS A 75 -10.14 -0.34 -11.00
N TRP A 76 -10.87 0.78 -10.84
CA TRP A 76 -10.57 1.79 -9.82
C TRP A 76 -10.95 1.37 -8.40
N LEU A 77 -11.90 0.45 -8.22
CA LEU A 77 -12.37 0.00 -6.91
C LEU A 77 -11.48 -1.11 -6.34
N ARG A 78 -10.90 -1.96 -7.19
CA ARG A 78 -10.07 -3.10 -6.77
C ARG A 78 -8.88 -2.70 -5.88
N PRO A 79 -8.10 -1.64 -6.18
CA PRO A 79 -7.05 -1.18 -5.27
C PRO A 79 -7.57 -0.78 -3.89
N LEU A 80 -8.75 -0.15 -3.81
CA LEU A 80 -9.35 0.27 -2.54
C LEU A 80 -9.79 -0.93 -1.72
N ILE A 81 -10.41 -1.94 -2.35
CA ILE A 81 -10.76 -3.20 -1.68
C ILE A 81 -9.50 -3.88 -1.13
N PHE A 82 -8.47 -4.01 -1.97
CA PHE A 82 -7.20 -4.62 -1.61
C PHE A 82 -6.55 -3.92 -0.41
N ILE A 83 -6.40 -2.59 -0.49
CA ILE A 83 -5.71 -1.83 0.55
C ILE A 83 -6.52 -1.74 1.84
N THR A 84 -7.85 -1.71 1.75
CA THR A 84 -8.71 -1.76 2.95
C THR A 84 -8.57 -3.10 3.65
N ALA A 85 -8.62 -4.20 2.89
CA ALA A 85 -8.45 -5.54 3.44
C ALA A 85 -7.06 -5.71 4.08
N GLU A 86 -6.01 -5.22 3.43
CA GLU A 86 -4.65 -5.23 3.97
C GLU A 86 -4.53 -4.36 5.24
N THR A 87 -5.09 -3.14 5.23
CA THR A 87 -5.10 -2.25 6.39
C THR A 87 -5.78 -2.91 7.58
N ILE A 88 -6.93 -3.56 7.38
CA ILE A 88 -7.65 -4.25 8.46
C ILE A 88 -6.83 -5.45 8.94
N ALA A 89 -6.46 -6.36 8.03
CA ALA A 89 -5.86 -7.63 8.39
C ALA A 89 -4.44 -7.48 8.93
N LEU A 90 -3.57 -6.75 8.22
CA LEU A 90 -2.15 -6.66 8.53
C LEU A 90 -1.84 -5.46 9.42
N VAL A 91 -2.53 -4.33 9.28
CA VAL A 91 -2.23 -3.14 10.09
C VAL A 91 -3.02 -3.12 11.39
N TRP A 92 -4.34 -3.19 11.33
CA TRP A 92 -5.19 -3.01 12.51
C TRP A 92 -5.26 -4.23 13.42
N LEU A 93 -5.34 -5.42 12.86
CA LEU A 93 -5.47 -6.67 13.62
C LEU A 93 -4.12 -7.30 13.97
N PHE A 94 -3.04 -6.91 13.28
CA PHE A 94 -1.72 -7.51 13.47
C PHE A 94 -0.64 -6.50 13.90
N MET A 95 -0.21 -5.59 13.02
CA MET A 95 0.94 -4.70 13.29
C MET A 95 0.68 -3.73 14.45
N LEU A 96 -0.45 -3.02 14.48
CA LEU A 96 -0.73 -2.04 15.54
C LEU A 96 -0.83 -2.67 16.94
N PRO A 97 -1.54 -3.80 17.13
CA PRO A 97 -1.48 -4.55 18.38
C PRO A 97 -0.06 -4.99 18.76
N LEU A 98 0.71 -5.54 17.80
CA LEU A 98 2.10 -5.98 18.02
C LEU A 98 2.98 -4.82 18.52
N LEU A 99 2.72 -3.60 18.04
CA LEU A 99 3.46 -2.40 18.42
C LEU A 99 2.99 -1.77 19.75
N GLY A 100 1.94 -2.32 20.36
CA GLY A 100 1.33 -1.85 21.62
C GLY A 100 0.26 -0.77 21.43
N ALA A 101 -0.15 -0.48 20.20
CA ALA A 101 -1.16 0.55 19.89
C ALA A 101 -2.61 0.04 20.02
N GLY A 102 -2.80 -1.26 20.27
CA GLY A 102 -4.13 -1.90 20.32
C GLY A 102 -4.74 -2.11 18.93
N VAL A 103 -5.93 -2.72 18.89
CA VAL A 103 -6.66 -2.99 17.64
C VAL A 103 -6.99 -1.67 16.95
N ALA A 104 -6.61 -1.54 15.68
CA ALA A 104 -6.75 -0.32 14.89
C ALA A 104 -6.09 0.95 15.50
N GLY A 105 -5.19 0.78 16.48
CA GLY A 105 -4.44 1.89 17.08
C GLY A 105 -5.18 2.68 18.16
N ILE A 106 -6.33 2.19 18.65
CA ILE A 106 -7.20 2.93 19.57
C ILE A 106 -6.55 3.28 20.92
N ASN A 107 -5.52 2.55 21.36
CA ASN A 107 -4.82 2.86 22.60
C ASN A 107 -3.89 4.08 22.45
N GLN A 108 -3.52 4.44 21.22
CA GLN A 108 -2.73 5.64 20.93
C GLN A 108 -3.62 6.85 20.63
N SER A 109 -4.64 6.67 19.80
CA SER A 109 -5.57 7.75 19.46
C SER A 109 -6.88 7.20 18.90
N PRO A 110 -8.04 7.78 19.27
CA PRO A 110 -9.32 7.48 18.61
C PRO A 110 -9.32 7.75 17.10
N MET A 111 -8.44 8.63 16.61
CA MET A 111 -8.31 8.94 15.18
C MET A 111 -7.39 7.98 14.43
N ALA A 112 -6.68 7.08 15.11
CA ALA A 112 -5.72 6.17 14.48
C ALA A 112 -6.34 5.31 13.35
N PRO A 113 -7.57 4.74 13.48
CA PRO A 113 -8.18 4.00 12.38
C PRO A 113 -8.38 4.88 11.14
N VAL A 114 -8.88 6.10 11.32
CA VAL A 114 -9.15 7.03 10.21
C VAL A 114 -7.85 7.44 9.52
N VAL A 115 -6.86 7.87 10.30
CA VAL A 115 -5.58 8.34 9.74
C VAL A 115 -4.86 7.20 9.03
N THR A 116 -4.81 6.01 9.63
CA THR A 116 -4.16 4.86 8.97
C THR A 116 -4.87 4.48 7.67
N LEU A 117 -6.20 4.44 7.63
CA LEU A 117 -6.93 4.15 6.39
C LEU A 117 -6.70 5.22 5.31
N LEU A 118 -6.71 6.50 5.66
CA LEU A 118 -6.46 7.60 4.72
C LEU A 118 -5.07 7.54 4.11
N ARG A 119 -4.04 7.22 4.91
CA ARG A 119 -2.68 7.03 4.40
C ARG A 119 -2.62 5.88 3.39
N HIS A 120 -3.30 4.78 3.65
CA HIS A 120 -3.38 3.64 2.73
C HIS A 120 -4.21 3.94 1.47
N PHE A 121 -5.25 4.77 1.58
CA PHE A 121 -5.98 5.25 0.40
C PHE A 121 -5.12 6.16 -0.48
N ALA A 122 -4.27 7.00 0.13
CA ALA A 122 -3.29 7.77 -0.62
C ALA A 122 -2.27 6.86 -1.33
N PHE A 123 -1.81 5.79 -0.67
CA PHE A 123 -0.98 4.76 -1.29
C PHE A 123 -1.67 4.11 -2.50
N ALA A 124 -2.99 3.91 -2.46
CA ALA A 124 -3.74 3.28 -3.54
C ALA A 124 -3.87 4.15 -4.80
N LEU A 125 -3.61 5.46 -4.75
CA LEU A 125 -3.75 6.36 -5.90
C LEU A 125 -2.94 5.93 -7.14
N PRO A 126 -1.63 5.67 -7.07
CA PRO A 126 -0.89 5.14 -8.22
C PRO A 126 -1.39 3.77 -8.68
N LEU A 127 -1.92 2.93 -7.77
CA LEU A 127 -2.53 1.66 -8.16
C LEU A 127 -3.81 1.88 -8.98
N ILE A 128 -4.63 2.86 -8.60
CA ILE A 128 -5.86 3.25 -9.32
C ILE A 128 -5.52 3.83 -10.68
N PHE A 129 -4.70 4.87 -10.76
CA PHE A 129 -4.54 5.62 -12.00
C PHE A 129 -3.53 5.01 -12.97
N TRP A 130 -2.62 4.17 -12.48
CA TRP A 130 -1.56 3.59 -13.31
C TRP A 130 -1.65 2.08 -13.46
N MET A 131 -1.74 1.33 -12.35
CA MET A 131 -1.70 -0.13 -12.40
C MET A 131 -3.02 -0.73 -12.88
N SER A 132 -4.15 -0.19 -12.46
CA SER A 132 -5.45 -0.79 -12.76
C SER A 132 -5.80 -0.76 -14.26
N GLN A 133 -5.23 0.18 -15.01
CA GLN A 133 -5.32 0.28 -16.47
C GLN A 133 -4.70 -0.93 -17.19
N GLU A 134 -3.88 -1.72 -16.51
CA GLU A 134 -3.36 -2.95 -17.07
C GLU A 134 -4.40 -4.07 -17.12
N PHE A 135 -5.45 -4.00 -16.29
CA PHE A 135 -6.49 -5.03 -16.19
C PHE A 135 -7.78 -4.68 -16.94
N THR A 136 -7.85 -3.49 -17.54
CA THR A 136 -9.00 -3.01 -18.33
C THR A 136 -8.90 -3.35 -19.82
N ASN A 137 -7.70 -3.52 -20.35
CA ASN A 137 -7.52 -3.92 -21.75
C ASN A 137 -7.74 -5.43 -21.88
N PRO A 138 -8.63 -5.91 -22.77
CA PRO A 138 -8.63 -7.32 -23.14
C PRO A 138 -7.22 -7.69 -23.60
N PRO A 139 -6.75 -8.94 -23.40
CA PRO A 139 -5.52 -9.37 -24.02
C PRO A 139 -5.64 -9.01 -25.50
N LYS A 140 -4.65 -8.29 -26.06
CA LYS A 140 -4.54 -8.15 -27.51
C LYS A 140 -4.72 -9.57 -28.04
N GLN A 141 -5.86 -9.84 -28.68
CA GLN A 141 -6.02 -11.10 -29.40
C GLN A 141 -4.78 -11.14 -30.27
N ALA A 142 -3.95 -12.18 -30.07
CA ALA A 142 -2.90 -12.46 -31.01
C ALA A 142 -3.59 -12.37 -32.37
N GLU A 143 -3.15 -11.44 -33.21
CA GLU A 143 -3.56 -11.38 -34.60
C GLU A 143 -3.21 -12.76 -35.13
N ALA A 144 -4.21 -13.64 -35.14
CA ALA A 144 -4.15 -14.90 -35.84
C ALA A 144 -4.15 -14.47 -37.30
N THR A 145 -2.93 -14.26 -37.78
CA THR A 145 -2.59 -14.02 -39.17
C THR A 145 -3.32 -15.02 -40.05
N ALA A 146 -3.86 -14.46 -41.13
CA ALA A 146 -4.57 -15.06 -42.25
C ALA A 146 -4.02 -16.40 -42.75
#